data_AF-A0A2V8GYG8-F1
#
_entry.id   AF-A0A2V8GYG8-F1
#
_cell.length_a   1.000
_cell.length_b   1.000
_cell.length_c   1.000
_cell.angle_alpha   90.00
_cell.angle_beta   90.00
_cell.angle_gamma   90.00
#
_symmetry.space_group_name_H-M   'P 1'
#
loop_
_entity.id
_entity.type
_entity.pdbx_description
1 polymer ?
#
loop_
_entity_poly.entity_id
_entity_poly.type
_entity_poly.pdbx_seq_one_letter_code
_entity_poly.pdbx_strand_id
1 'polypeptide(L)'
;MVAAIPADAQWLDRKTPGIPRTADGKPNLTAPAPRGPDGKIDLTGVWNGPVPELLLDPANEKPSTNAIVRQRTAEYWKSRPSYQCLPSGPEADRSAGWKRILQTPAAIAILNDDLTYRVIHMDGRQLEKDPAPSWQGYSVGRWEGDTLVVDSNGYNDKTWLSRYGQPHTEALRVTERFQRKDVGHLHVEVTYTDPAAYVKPWSFTSDMALAADTEMLEAICEQTSDRWDGTVSDATGAGITVPREVLAKYVGVYNGLYGGRKRTIEVLFSGEQLVAKITGGAGIDGGEMRPLIPRSQTVFEGVGIGYRFIVDDKGEATACDEIHISGDQRFQRQRK
;
A
#
# COMPACT_ATOMS: atom_id res chain seq x y z
N MET A 1 -1.24 -30.92 7.27
CA MET A 1 -1.61 -29.51 7.05
C MET A 1 -2.00 -29.39 5.59
N VAL A 2 -3.30 -29.51 5.30
CA VAL A 2 -3.81 -29.31 3.94
C VAL A 2 -3.86 -27.80 3.75
N ALA A 3 -2.88 -27.25 3.04
CA ALA A 3 -2.99 -25.88 2.56
C ALA A 3 -4.17 -25.87 1.57
N ALA A 4 -5.28 -25.24 1.95
CA ALA A 4 -6.26 -24.81 0.97
C ALA A 4 -5.54 -23.76 0.12
N ILE A 5 -4.99 -24.20 -1.02
CA ILE A 5 -4.54 -23.27 -2.05
C ILE A 5 -5.84 -22.61 -2.53
N PRO A 6 -6.06 -21.30 -2.31
CA PRO A 6 -7.14 -20.63 -2.99
C PRO A 6 -6.91 -20.89 -4.49
N ALA A 7 -7.90 -21.47 -5.16
CA ALA A 7 -7.82 -21.69 -6.58
C ALA A 7 -7.94 -20.33 -7.28
N ASP A 8 -6.84 -19.58 -7.33
CA ASP A 8 -6.72 -18.32 -8.08
C ASP A 8 -6.79 -18.56 -9.60
N ALA A 9 -6.80 -19.82 -10.03
CA ALA A 9 -6.74 -20.19 -11.43
C ALA A 9 -8.13 -20.51 -11.99
N GLN A 10 -8.87 -19.48 -12.38
CA GLN A 10 -9.87 -19.63 -13.43
C GLN A 10 -9.13 -19.76 -14.78
N TRP A 11 -9.61 -20.65 -15.65
CA TRP A 11 -9.03 -20.94 -16.98
C TRP A 11 -7.58 -21.46 -16.98
N LEU A 12 -7.32 -22.57 -16.28
CA LEU A 12 -6.01 -23.24 -16.15
C LEU A 12 -5.19 -23.39 -17.45
N ASP A 13 -5.85 -23.63 -18.57
CA ASP A 13 -5.19 -23.87 -19.87
C ASP A 13 -5.24 -22.64 -20.82
N ARG A 14 -5.80 -21.52 -20.36
CA ARG A 14 -5.99 -20.32 -21.20
C ARG A 14 -4.71 -19.50 -21.21
N LYS A 15 -3.96 -19.66 -22.30
CA LYS A 15 -2.87 -18.75 -22.66
C LYS A 15 -3.42 -17.39 -23.07
N THR A 16 -2.90 -16.31 -22.49
CA THR A 16 -3.22 -14.94 -22.93
C THR A 16 -2.78 -14.77 -24.39
N PRO A 17 -3.69 -14.43 -25.31
CA PRO A 17 -3.36 -14.23 -26.71
C PRO A 17 -2.38 -13.06 -26.92
N GLY A 18 -1.54 -13.15 -27.96
CA GLY A 18 -0.66 -12.05 -28.37
C GLY A 18 0.61 -11.87 -27.54
N ILE A 19 0.76 -12.57 -26.41
CA ILE A 19 2.00 -12.54 -25.62
C ILE A 19 3.08 -13.40 -26.30
N PRO A 20 4.28 -12.85 -26.62
CA PRO A 20 5.41 -13.63 -27.10
C PRO A 20 5.81 -14.72 -26.10
N ARG A 21 6.22 -15.89 -26.58
CA ARG A 21 6.56 -17.03 -25.72
C ARG A 21 7.96 -17.57 -26.01
N THR A 22 8.57 -18.11 -24.97
CA THR A 22 9.81 -18.89 -25.05
C THR A 22 9.56 -20.27 -25.65
N ALA A 23 10.63 -21.00 -25.98
CA ALA A 23 10.52 -22.35 -26.54
C ALA A 23 9.83 -23.37 -25.60
N ASP A 24 9.93 -23.17 -24.28
CA ASP A 24 9.20 -23.96 -23.27
C ASP A 24 7.74 -23.50 -23.06
N GLY A 25 7.26 -22.55 -23.87
CA GLY A 25 5.86 -22.13 -23.91
C GLY A 25 5.44 -21.12 -22.84
N LYS A 26 6.37 -20.62 -22.03
CA LYS A 26 6.12 -19.59 -21.02
C LYS A 26 6.05 -18.18 -21.64
N PRO A 27 5.32 -17.24 -21.01
CA PRO A 27 5.36 -15.83 -21.39
C PRO A 27 6.80 -15.28 -21.40
N ASN A 28 7.21 -14.69 -22.52
CA ASN A 28 8.47 -13.95 -22.62
C ASN A 28 8.23 -12.49 -22.23
N LEU A 29 8.33 -12.23 -20.93
CA LEU A 29 8.07 -10.92 -20.34
C LEU A 29 9.11 -9.85 -20.73
N THR A 30 10.28 -10.24 -21.20
CA THR A 30 11.35 -9.30 -21.63
C THR A 30 11.34 -8.99 -23.13
N ALA A 31 10.36 -9.50 -23.88
CA ALA A 31 10.21 -9.15 -25.29
C ALA A 31 9.85 -7.67 -25.47
N PRO A 32 10.13 -7.05 -26.64
CA PRO A 32 9.82 -5.63 -26.88
C PRO A 32 8.35 -5.29 -26.56
N ALA A 33 8.13 -4.10 -25.99
CA ALA A 33 6.80 -3.65 -25.62
C ALA A 33 5.84 -3.69 -26.83
N PRO A 34 4.61 -4.24 -26.66
CA PRO A 34 3.65 -4.30 -27.74
C PRO A 34 3.21 -2.90 -28.15
N ARG A 35 2.87 -2.74 -29.43
CA ARG A 35 2.31 -1.50 -29.97
C ARG A 35 0.90 -1.75 -30.47
N GLY A 36 0.01 -0.79 -30.22
CA GLY A 36 -1.34 -0.79 -30.74
C GLY A 36 -1.39 -0.47 -32.23
N PRO A 37 -2.58 -0.55 -32.86
CA PRO A 37 -2.78 -0.23 -34.28
C PRO A 37 -2.40 1.20 -34.66
N ASP A 38 -2.38 2.12 -33.70
CA ASP A 38 -1.97 3.53 -33.84
C ASP A 38 -0.45 3.73 -33.70
N GLY A 39 0.32 2.63 -33.54
CA GLY A 39 1.76 2.64 -33.34
C GLY A 39 2.20 3.11 -31.95
N LYS A 40 1.27 3.42 -31.05
CA LYS A 40 1.58 3.77 -29.65
C LYS A 40 1.83 2.51 -28.83
N ILE A 41 2.53 2.65 -27.72
CA ILE A 41 2.69 1.55 -26.76
C ILE A 41 1.30 1.10 -26.31
N ASP A 42 1.06 -0.20 -26.36
CA ASP A 42 -0.16 -0.81 -25.85
C ASP A 42 0.04 -1.12 -24.36
N LEU A 43 -0.79 -0.54 -23.49
CA LEU A 43 -0.79 -0.79 -22.05
C LEU A 43 -1.78 -1.91 -21.65
N THR A 44 -2.53 -2.46 -22.60
CA THR A 44 -3.53 -3.49 -22.34
C THR A 44 -2.92 -4.70 -21.65
N GLY A 45 -3.58 -5.17 -20.60
CA GLY A 45 -3.14 -6.31 -19.82
C GLY A 45 -3.75 -6.37 -18.44
N VAL A 46 -3.57 -7.52 -17.78
CA VAL A 46 -3.75 -7.66 -16.34
C VAL A 46 -2.39 -7.44 -15.69
N TRP A 47 -2.31 -6.46 -14.81
CA TRP A 47 -1.10 -6.03 -14.13
C TRP A 47 -1.24 -6.28 -12.64
N ASN A 48 -0.13 -6.60 -11.99
CA ASN A 48 -0.05 -6.67 -10.54
C ASN A 48 1.32 -6.18 -10.07
N GLY A 49 1.35 -5.46 -8.96
CA GLY A 49 2.58 -4.94 -8.40
C GLY A 49 2.47 -4.73 -6.90
N PRO A 50 3.61 -4.69 -6.19
CA PRO A 50 3.62 -4.36 -4.78
C PRO A 50 3.12 -2.93 -4.55
N VAL A 51 2.48 -2.71 -3.40
CA VAL A 51 2.16 -1.37 -2.93
C VAL A 51 3.43 -0.50 -2.95
N PRO A 52 3.38 0.74 -3.46
CA PRO A 52 4.55 1.60 -3.53
C PRO A 52 5.12 1.89 -2.14
N GLU A 53 6.44 1.98 -2.06
CA GLU A 53 7.12 2.50 -0.89
C GLU A 53 7.07 4.03 -0.93
N LEU A 54 6.54 4.63 0.14
CA LEU A 54 6.31 6.07 0.21
C LEU A 54 7.34 6.70 1.14
N LEU A 55 8.03 7.72 0.62
CA LEU A 55 8.89 8.59 1.42
C LEU A 55 8.09 9.81 1.84
N LEU A 56 7.35 9.67 2.93
CA LEU A 56 6.55 10.75 3.50
C LEU A 56 7.44 11.72 4.29
N ASP A 57 7.20 13.01 4.11
CA ASP A 57 7.92 14.09 4.80
C ASP A 57 6.91 14.94 5.59
N PRO A 58 6.79 14.76 6.92
CA PRO A 58 5.90 15.57 7.75
C PRO A 58 6.19 17.07 7.68
N ALA A 59 7.41 17.48 7.30
CA ALA A 59 7.74 18.90 7.10
C ALA A 59 7.16 19.47 5.79
N ASN A 60 6.76 18.62 4.84
CA ASN A 60 6.04 19.02 3.64
C ASN A 60 4.53 19.20 3.88
N GLU A 61 4.00 18.64 4.96
CA GLU A 61 2.58 18.74 5.31
C GLU A 61 2.27 20.07 6.02
N LYS A 62 1.18 20.75 5.64
CA LYS A 62 0.72 21.91 6.40
C LYS A 62 0.29 21.51 7.83
N PRO A 63 0.25 22.45 8.80
CA PRO A 63 -0.16 22.16 10.16
C PRO A 63 -1.54 21.49 10.28
N SER A 64 -2.50 21.90 9.45
CA SER A 64 -3.84 21.29 9.38
C SER A 64 -3.79 19.84 8.86
N THR A 65 -3.02 19.58 7.81
CA THR A 65 -2.75 18.24 7.25
C THR A 65 -2.14 17.33 8.31
N ASN A 66 -1.07 17.79 8.97
CA ASN A 66 -0.39 17.10 10.06
C ASN A 66 -1.35 16.76 11.22
N ALA A 67 -2.29 17.64 11.55
CA ALA A 67 -3.28 17.39 12.60
C ALA A 67 -4.26 16.26 12.21
N ILE A 68 -4.71 16.23 10.96
CA ILE A 68 -5.56 15.17 10.43
C ILE A 68 -4.82 13.82 10.41
N VAL A 69 -3.56 13.81 9.97
CA VAL A 69 -2.72 12.59 9.98
C VAL A 69 -2.59 12.06 11.40
N ARG A 70 -2.24 12.90 12.38
CA ARG A 70 -2.14 12.49 13.80
C ARG A 70 -3.46 11.94 14.34
N GLN A 71 -4.58 12.57 14.02
CA GLN A 71 -5.89 12.09 14.43
C GLN A 71 -6.17 10.69 13.84
N ARG A 72 -5.97 10.52 12.53
CA ARG A 72 -6.18 9.23 11.86
C ARG A 72 -5.31 8.12 12.45
N THR A 73 -4.04 8.42 12.73
CA THR A 73 -3.14 7.49 13.42
C THR A 73 -3.64 7.12 14.82
N ALA A 74 -4.10 8.10 15.60
CA ALA A 74 -4.62 7.86 16.96
C ALA A 74 -5.88 6.99 16.97
N GLU A 75 -6.65 7.00 15.88
CA GLU A 75 -7.86 6.21 15.68
C GLU A 75 -7.60 4.93 14.85
N TYR A 76 -6.35 4.47 14.76
CA TYR A 76 -5.97 3.27 14.01
C TYR A 76 -6.44 3.27 12.55
N TRP A 77 -6.47 4.46 11.94
CA TRP A 77 -6.92 4.70 10.56
C TRP A 77 -8.31 4.12 10.26
N LYS A 78 -9.15 3.90 11.27
CA LYS A 78 -10.46 3.24 11.10
C LYS A 78 -11.33 3.91 10.04
N SER A 79 -11.16 5.22 9.81
CA SER A 79 -11.87 6.01 8.80
C SER A 79 -11.27 5.97 7.39
N ARG A 80 -10.29 5.09 7.12
CA ARG A 80 -9.74 4.91 5.77
C ARG A 80 -10.86 4.50 4.80
N PRO A 81 -10.97 5.11 3.60
CA PRO A 81 -12.08 4.81 2.68
C PRO A 81 -12.25 3.32 2.38
N SER A 82 -11.16 2.58 2.19
CA SER A 82 -11.20 1.13 1.95
C SER A 82 -11.77 0.33 3.14
N TYR A 83 -11.55 0.77 4.37
CA TYR A 83 -12.15 0.14 5.58
C TYR A 83 -13.62 0.49 5.74
N GLN A 84 -14.07 1.54 5.06
CA GLN A 84 -15.46 1.99 5.02
C GLN A 84 -16.21 1.44 3.79
N CYS A 85 -15.61 0.51 3.04
CA CYS A 85 -16.11 0.02 1.76
C CYS A 85 -16.42 1.16 0.75
N LEU A 86 -15.65 2.25 0.81
CA LEU A 86 -15.75 3.39 -0.09
C LEU A 86 -14.57 3.40 -1.09
N PRO A 87 -14.75 3.95 -2.30
CA PRO A 87 -13.65 4.13 -3.24
C PRO A 87 -12.47 4.86 -2.60
N SER A 88 -11.25 4.40 -2.86
CA SER A 88 -10.05 5.00 -2.28
C SER A 88 -9.47 6.16 -3.10
N GLY A 89 -10.06 6.46 -4.26
CA GLY A 89 -9.66 7.59 -5.10
C GLY A 89 -8.19 7.51 -5.53
N PRO A 90 -7.42 8.60 -5.42
CA PRO A 90 -6.03 8.65 -5.83
C PRO A 90 -5.07 8.16 -4.73
N GLU A 91 -5.48 7.29 -3.81
CA GLU A 91 -4.56 6.75 -2.80
C GLU A 91 -3.39 6.00 -3.46
N ALA A 92 -2.15 6.23 -3.02
CA ALA A 92 -0.96 5.67 -3.66
C ALA A 92 -0.97 4.12 -3.72
N ASP A 93 -1.57 3.47 -2.72
CA ASP A 93 -1.79 2.02 -2.72
C ASP A 93 -2.61 1.56 -3.94
N ARG A 94 -3.48 2.43 -4.48
CA ARG A 94 -4.28 2.19 -5.69
C ARG A 94 -3.52 2.46 -6.98
N SER A 95 -2.24 2.83 -6.94
CA SER A 95 -1.37 2.84 -8.12
C SER A 95 -0.66 1.50 -8.34
N ALA A 96 -0.89 0.52 -7.48
CA ALA A 96 -0.39 -0.85 -7.57
C ALA A 96 -1.54 -1.87 -7.39
N GLY A 97 -1.21 -3.10 -7.00
CA GLY A 97 -2.17 -4.19 -6.88
C GLY A 97 -2.71 -4.65 -8.23
N TRP A 98 -3.77 -5.46 -8.19
CA TRP A 98 -4.39 -5.97 -9.41
C TRP A 98 -5.07 -4.87 -10.21
N LYS A 99 -4.78 -4.82 -11.51
CA LYS A 99 -5.38 -3.89 -12.46
C LYS A 99 -5.63 -4.56 -13.79
N ARG A 100 -6.77 -4.27 -14.39
CA ARG A 100 -7.01 -4.53 -15.80
C ARG A 100 -7.00 -3.22 -16.56
N ILE A 101 -6.05 -3.09 -17.48
CA ILE A 101 -5.98 -1.96 -18.41
C ILE A 101 -6.57 -2.39 -19.74
N LEU A 102 -7.50 -1.60 -20.27
CA LEU A 102 -8.07 -1.74 -21.60
C LEU A 102 -7.79 -0.45 -22.38
N GLN A 103 -7.03 -0.55 -23.46
CA GLN A 103 -6.66 0.59 -24.28
C GLN A 103 -7.42 0.60 -25.61
N THR A 104 -7.96 1.77 -25.94
CA THR A 104 -8.49 2.10 -27.27
C THR A 104 -7.88 3.43 -27.72
N PRO A 105 -7.97 3.79 -29.01
CA PRO A 105 -7.50 5.11 -29.47
C PRO A 105 -8.21 6.29 -28.80
N ALA A 106 -9.46 6.12 -28.34
CA ALA A 106 -10.26 7.19 -27.76
C ALA A 106 -10.13 7.30 -26.23
N ALA A 107 -9.86 6.18 -25.56
CA ALA A 107 -9.80 6.12 -24.10
C ALA A 107 -9.01 4.90 -23.60
N ILE A 108 -8.43 5.05 -22.41
CA ILE A 108 -7.83 3.96 -21.64
C ILE A 108 -8.64 3.78 -20.37
N ALA A 109 -9.21 2.59 -20.16
CA ALA A 109 -9.90 2.23 -18.93
C ALA A 109 -8.95 1.45 -18.01
N ILE A 110 -8.91 1.83 -16.74
CA ILE A 110 -8.23 1.08 -15.68
C ILE A 110 -9.30 0.57 -14.72
N LEU A 111 -9.48 -0.74 -14.68
CA LEU A 111 -10.37 -1.44 -13.78
C LEU A 111 -9.56 -1.95 -12.59
N ASN A 112 -10.08 -1.76 -11.39
CA ASN A 112 -9.47 -2.26 -10.16
C ASN A 112 -10.24 -3.49 -9.64
N ASP A 113 -9.60 -4.27 -8.79
CA ASP A 113 -10.18 -5.44 -8.12
C ASP A 113 -11.35 -5.07 -7.19
N ASP A 114 -11.32 -3.90 -6.58
CA ASP A 114 -12.38 -3.36 -5.70
C ASP A 114 -13.63 -2.83 -6.45
N LEU A 115 -13.83 -3.27 -7.70
CA LEU A 115 -14.94 -2.90 -8.58
C LEU A 115 -15.00 -1.41 -8.97
N THR A 116 -14.01 -0.60 -8.59
CA THR A 116 -13.87 0.76 -9.11
C THR A 116 -13.21 0.76 -10.48
N TYR A 117 -13.45 1.83 -11.24
CA TYR A 117 -12.76 2.06 -12.51
C TYR A 117 -12.44 3.54 -12.67
N ARG A 118 -11.47 3.84 -13.54
CA ARG A 118 -11.28 5.19 -14.08
C ARG A 118 -11.06 5.14 -15.58
N VAL A 119 -11.43 6.22 -16.26
CA VAL A 119 -11.26 6.38 -17.70
C VAL A 119 -10.34 7.57 -17.95
N ILE A 120 -9.27 7.32 -18.70
CA ILE A 120 -8.36 8.34 -19.20
C ILE A 120 -8.79 8.66 -20.63
N HIS A 121 -9.24 9.89 -20.85
CA HIS A 121 -9.66 10.34 -22.18
C HIS A 121 -8.46 10.71 -23.04
N MET A 122 -8.39 10.15 -24.25
CA MET A 122 -7.26 10.29 -25.18
C MET A 122 -7.61 11.15 -26.41
N ASP A 123 -8.76 11.79 -26.44
CA ASP A 123 -9.29 12.54 -27.57
C ASP A 123 -8.87 14.03 -27.60
N GLY A 124 -7.92 14.43 -26.76
CA GLY A 124 -7.38 15.78 -26.72
C GLY A 124 -8.21 16.80 -25.94
N ARG A 125 -9.32 16.38 -25.32
CA ARG A 125 -10.07 17.26 -24.42
C ARG A 125 -9.20 17.73 -23.26
N GLN A 126 -9.55 18.89 -22.70
CA GLN A 126 -8.88 19.45 -21.54
C GLN A 126 -9.68 19.14 -20.27
N LEU A 127 -8.99 19.13 -19.12
CA LEU A 127 -9.68 19.07 -17.83
C LEU A 127 -10.44 20.37 -17.58
N GLU A 128 -11.64 20.24 -17.04
CA GLU A 128 -12.41 21.39 -16.57
C GLU A 128 -11.68 22.08 -15.41
N LYS A 129 -11.77 23.41 -15.35
CA LYS A 129 -11.10 24.18 -14.29
C LYS A 129 -11.74 23.92 -12.92
N ASP A 130 -13.07 23.82 -12.92
CA ASP A 130 -13.93 23.64 -11.75
C ASP A 130 -14.93 22.47 -11.99
N PRO A 131 -14.43 21.21 -12.00
CA PRO A 131 -15.26 20.05 -12.22
C PRO A 131 -16.10 19.71 -10.99
N ALA A 132 -17.27 19.11 -11.20
CA ALA A 132 -18.04 18.53 -10.09
C ALA A 132 -17.21 17.43 -9.39
N PRO A 133 -16.94 17.52 -8.07
CA PRO A 133 -16.06 16.59 -7.38
C PRO A 133 -16.54 15.15 -7.45
N SER A 134 -15.61 14.22 -7.69
CA SER A 134 -15.87 12.79 -7.79
C SER A 134 -14.83 11.97 -7.02
N TRP A 135 -15.10 10.69 -6.79
CA TRP A 135 -14.17 9.83 -6.05
C TRP A 135 -12.88 9.53 -6.82
N GLN A 136 -13.00 9.29 -8.13
CA GLN A 136 -11.89 8.86 -8.99
C GLN A 136 -11.26 10.02 -9.79
N GLY A 137 -11.83 11.22 -9.70
CA GLY A 137 -11.44 12.36 -10.51
C GLY A 137 -11.75 12.17 -12.00
N TYR A 138 -11.28 13.12 -12.80
CA TYR A 138 -11.33 13.10 -14.25
C TYR A 138 -9.91 13.09 -14.78
N SER A 139 -9.67 12.29 -15.83
CA SER A 139 -8.32 12.09 -16.38
C SER A 139 -8.30 12.33 -17.88
N VAL A 140 -7.26 13.04 -18.34
CA VAL A 140 -6.94 13.19 -19.76
C VAL A 140 -5.51 12.75 -20.00
N GLY A 141 -5.27 12.09 -21.13
CA GLY A 141 -3.97 11.54 -21.47
C GLY A 141 -3.43 12.07 -22.78
N ARG A 142 -2.10 12.08 -22.89
CA ARG A 142 -1.35 12.38 -24.12
C ARG A 142 -0.10 11.52 -24.20
N TRP A 143 0.38 11.28 -25.41
CA TRP A 143 1.64 10.58 -25.65
C TRP A 143 2.81 11.55 -25.79
N GLU A 144 3.83 11.40 -24.96
CA GLU A 144 5.14 12.02 -25.09
C GLU A 144 6.15 10.95 -25.53
N GLY A 145 6.32 10.82 -26.85
CA GLY A 145 7.02 9.65 -27.42
C GLY A 145 6.28 8.37 -27.09
N ASP A 146 6.95 7.47 -26.36
CA ASP A 146 6.42 6.19 -25.88
C ASP A 146 5.92 6.24 -24.42
N THR A 147 5.94 7.42 -23.79
CA THR A 147 5.38 7.64 -22.44
C THR A 147 3.96 8.16 -22.55
N LEU A 148 3.00 7.51 -21.89
CA LEU A 148 1.68 8.09 -21.68
C LEU A 148 1.75 9.00 -20.47
N VAL A 149 1.42 10.28 -20.66
CA VAL A 149 1.29 11.26 -19.59
C VAL A 149 -0.19 11.52 -19.34
N VAL A 150 -0.60 11.37 -18.09
CA VAL A 150 -1.98 11.55 -17.65
C VAL A 150 -2.00 12.69 -16.65
N ASP A 151 -2.88 13.66 -16.89
CA ASP A 151 -3.20 14.70 -15.91
C ASP A 151 -4.62 14.47 -15.41
N SER A 152 -4.81 14.62 -14.09
CA SER A 152 -6.09 14.40 -13.45
C SER A 152 -6.45 15.47 -12.42
N ASN A 153 -7.76 15.72 -12.27
CA ASN A 153 -8.32 16.64 -11.27
C ASN A 153 -9.75 16.27 -10.85
N GLY A 154 -10.40 17.12 -10.03
CA GLY A 154 -11.82 16.97 -9.68
C GLY A 154 -12.11 15.83 -8.72
N TYR A 155 -11.13 15.54 -7.85
CA TYR A 155 -11.31 14.65 -6.71
C TYR A 155 -12.12 15.34 -5.62
N ASN A 156 -13.00 14.61 -4.94
CA ASN A 156 -13.58 15.07 -3.67
C ASN A 156 -12.53 14.97 -2.54
N ASP A 157 -12.80 15.57 -1.39
CA ASP A 157 -11.89 15.61 -0.24
C ASP A 157 -12.10 14.43 0.75
N LYS A 158 -12.85 13.40 0.36
CA LYS A 158 -13.20 12.25 1.21
C LYS A 158 -12.17 11.13 1.15
N THR A 159 -11.30 11.15 0.15
CA THR A 159 -10.25 10.14 -0.07
C THR A 159 -8.89 10.57 0.48
N TRP A 160 -7.95 9.64 0.54
CA TRP A 160 -6.63 9.84 1.12
C TRP A 160 -5.58 9.66 0.01
N LEU A 161 -4.40 10.26 0.17
CA LEU A 161 -3.27 10.05 -0.74
C LEU A 161 -2.40 8.86 -0.35
N SER A 162 -2.54 8.35 0.86
CA SER A 162 -1.76 7.22 1.34
C SER A 162 -2.46 6.47 2.47
N ARG A 163 -2.10 5.19 2.64
CA ARG A 163 -2.56 4.35 3.77
C ARG A 163 -2.20 4.90 5.14
N TYR A 164 -1.24 5.81 5.21
CA TYR A 164 -0.78 6.45 6.44
C TYR A 164 -1.61 7.68 6.83
N GLY A 165 -2.65 8.02 6.05
CA GLY A 165 -3.63 9.01 6.45
C GLY A 165 -3.43 10.40 5.86
N GLN A 166 -2.52 10.59 4.90
CA GLN A 166 -2.34 11.86 4.19
C GLN A 166 -3.66 12.31 3.52
N PRO A 167 -4.27 13.44 3.92
CA PRO A 167 -5.45 13.97 3.26
C PRO A 167 -5.09 14.71 1.97
N HIS A 168 -6.10 15.03 1.18
CA HIS A 168 -6.01 16.04 0.13
C HIS A 168 -7.31 16.86 0.10
N THR A 169 -7.28 17.95 -0.65
CA THR A 169 -8.41 18.82 -0.92
C THR A 169 -8.89 18.64 -2.36
N GLU A 170 -9.96 19.33 -2.72
CA GLU A 170 -10.46 19.38 -4.11
C GLU A 170 -9.50 20.15 -5.04
N ALA A 171 -8.51 20.86 -4.50
CA ALA A 171 -7.45 21.50 -5.28
C ALA A 171 -6.39 20.51 -5.79
N LEU A 172 -6.47 19.22 -5.41
CA LEU A 172 -5.53 18.18 -5.85
C LEU A 172 -5.45 18.11 -7.38
N ARG A 173 -4.22 18.13 -7.87
CA ARG A 173 -3.83 17.75 -9.23
C ARG A 173 -2.88 16.57 -9.16
N VAL A 174 -3.10 15.61 -10.06
CA VAL A 174 -2.27 14.40 -10.16
C VAL A 174 -1.71 14.33 -11.57
N THR A 175 -0.39 14.18 -11.69
CA THR A 175 0.27 13.86 -12.96
C THR A 175 0.89 12.48 -12.86
N GLU A 176 0.60 11.63 -13.83
CA GLU A 176 1.11 10.26 -13.92
C GLU A 176 1.87 10.08 -15.23
N ARG A 177 2.99 9.36 -15.20
CA ARG A 177 3.77 8.99 -16.40
C ARG A 177 3.90 7.48 -16.45
N PHE A 178 3.30 6.86 -17.47
CA PHE A 178 3.31 5.42 -17.68
C PHE A 178 4.36 5.06 -18.74
N GLN A 179 5.30 4.19 -18.37
CA GLN A 179 6.27 3.60 -19.28
C GLN A 179 6.23 2.07 -19.21
N ARG A 180 5.75 1.44 -20.28
CA ARG A 180 5.86 -0.02 -20.46
C ARG A 180 7.18 -0.33 -21.16
N LYS A 181 8.16 -0.85 -20.40
CA LYS A 181 9.55 -1.04 -20.85
C LYS A 181 9.68 -2.22 -21.82
N ASP A 182 8.92 -3.27 -21.56
CA ASP A 182 8.87 -4.51 -22.32
C ASP A 182 7.45 -5.11 -22.19
N VAL A 183 7.24 -6.34 -22.66
CA VAL A 183 5.96 -7.03 -22.49
C VAL A 183 5.51 -7.09 -21.03
N GLY A 184 6.43 -7.27 -20.10
CA GLY A 184 6.14 -7.66 -18.72
C GLY A 184 6.20 -6.57 -17.68
N HIS A 185 6.77 -5.40 -17.96
CA HIS A 185 7.07 -4.41 -16.91
C HIS A 185 6.51 -3.04 -17.24
N LEU A 186 5.64 -2.54 -16.36
CA LEU A 186 5.04 -1.22 -16.39
C LEU A 186 5.56 -0.40 -15.21
N HIS A 187 6.25 0.69 -15.51
CA HIS A 187 6.69 1.69 -14.55
C HIS A 187 5.73 2.87 -14.58
N VAL A 188 5.31 3.35 -13.42
CA VAL A 188 4.42 4.52 -13.29
C VAL A 188 5.01 5.48 -12.28
N GLU A 189 5.32 6.70 -12.72
CA GLU A 189 5.67 7.80 -11.84
C GLU A 189 4.40 8.60 -11.54
N VAL A 190 4.11 8.86 -10.27
CA VAL A 190 2.94 9.64 -9.85
C VAL A 190 3.41 10.84 -9.06
N THR A 191 2.88 12.01 -9.38
CA THR A 191 3.14 13.27 -8.66
C THR A 191 1.84 13.89 -8.20
N TYR A 192 1.75 14.18 -6.92
CA TYR A 192 0.64 14.89 -6.31
C TYR A 192 1.01 16.35 -6.07
N THR A 193 0.11 17.23 -6.49
CA THR A 193 0.20 18.67 -6.26
C THR A 193 -1.09 19.14 -5.61
N ASP A 194 -1.01 19.49 -4.33
CA ASP A 194 -2.11 20.14 -3.61
C ASP A 194 -1.51 21.22 -2.69
N PRO A 195 -1.43 22.47 -3.17
CA PRO A 195 -0.86 23.57 -2.41
C PRO A 195 -1.73 23.99 -1.22
N ALA A 196 -2.96 23.47 -1.10
CA ALA A 196 -3.81 23.70 0.07
C ALA A 196 -3.42 22.77 1.23
N ALA A 197 -2.94 21.56 0.95
CA ALA A 197 -2.54 20.56 1.95
C ALA A 197 -1.02 20.42 2.15
N TYR A 198 -0.20 20.72 1.14
CA TYR A 198 1.26 20.50 1.15
C TYR A 198 2.04 21.75 0.75
N VAL A 199 3.31 21.85 1.17
CA VAL A 199 4.22 22.98 0.88
C VAL A 199 4.78 22.88 -0.54
N LYS A 200 5.09 21.66 -1.00
CA LYS A 200 5.57 21.35 -2.35
C LYS A 200 4.95 20.04 -2.85
N PRO A 201 4.92 19.82 -4.18
CA PRO A 201 4.55 18.52 -4.74
C PRO A 201 5.42 17.39 -4.17
N TRP A 202 4.84 16.19 -4.12
CA TRP A 202 5.55 14.97 -3.77
C TRP A 202 5.17 13.83 -4.70
N SER A 203 6.04 12.84 -4.79
CA SER A 203 5.95 11.81 -5.82
C SER A 203 6.32 10.43 -5.26
N PHE A 204 5.89 9.40 -5.97
CA PHE A 204 6.31 8.01 -5.76
C PHE A 204 6.27 7.26 -7.09
N THR A 205 6.83 6.06 -7.10
CA THR A 205 6.85 5.17 -8.26
C THR A 205 6.13 3.87 -7.95
N SER A 206 5.43 3.34 -8.95
CA SER A 206 4.81 2.02 -8.93
C SER A 206 5.39 1.18 -10.06
N ASP A 207 5.91 0.00 -9.72
CA ASP A 207 6.42 -0.98 -10.68
C ASP A 207 5.50 -2.19 -10.68
N MET A 208 4.86 -2.46 -11.82
CA MET A 208 3.93 -3.57 -12.00
C MET A 208 4.45 -4.58 -13.01
N ALA A 209 4.17 -5.84 -12.76
CA ALA A 209 4.43 -6.94 -13.67
C ALA A 209 3.14 -7.37 -14.38
N LEU A 210 3.24 -7.77 -15.64
CA LEU A 210 2.15 -8.36 -16.38
C LEU A 210 1.84 -9.74 -15.80
N ALA A 211 0.62 -9.91 -15.30
CA ALA A 211 0.10 -11.17 -14.84
C ALA A 211 -0.48 -11.95 -16.04
N ALA A 212 0.41 -12.59 -16.80
CA ALA A 212 0.04 -13.41 -17.96
C ALA A 212 -0.62 -14.72 -17.53
N ASP A 213 -1.49 -15.25 -18.38
CA ASP A 213 -2.16 -16.55 -18.21
C ASP A 213 -3.01 -16.65 -16.93
N THR A 214 -3.50 -15.50 -16.43
CA THR A 214 -4.38 -15.39 -15.26
C THR A 214 -5.40 -14.27 -15.44
N GLU A 215 -6.26 -14.11 -14.45
CA GLU A 215 -7.30 -13.09 -14.39
C GLU A 215 -7.29 -12.35 -13.05
N MET A 216 -7.64 -11.06 -13.09
CA MET A 216 -7.99 -10.28 -11.91
C MET A 216 -9.42 -10.65 -11.48
N LEU A 217 -9.54 -11.21 -10.28
CA LEU A 217 -10.82 -11.45 -9.63
C LEU A 217 -11.24 -10.22 -8.83
N GLU A 218 -12.55 -10.08 -8.62
CA GLU A 218 -13.09 -9.04 -7.75
C GLU A 218 -12.72 -9.29 -6.28
N ALA A 219 -12.41 -8.19 -5.59
CA ALA A 219 -12.27 -8.14 -4.15
C ALA A 219 -13.55 -7.53 -3.56
N ILE A 220 -14.30 -8.32 -2.80
CA ILE A 220 -15.53 -7.88 -2.16
C ILE A 220 -15.24 -7.34 -0.76
N CYS A 221 -15.63 -6.09 -0.50
CA CYS A 221 -15.65 -5.53 0.84
C CYS A 221 -16.89 -6.05 1.58
N GLU A 222 -16.68 -6.93 2.55
CA GLU A 222 -17.78 -7.60 3.27
C GLU A 222 -18.38 -6.74 4.40
N GLN A 223 -17.54 -5.98 5.13
CA GLN A 223 -17.98 -5.22 6.31
C GLN A 223 -17.17 -3.94 6.49
N THR A 224 -17.85 -2.86 6.89
CA THR A 224 -17.23 -1.59 7.26
C THR A 224 -16.56 -1.68 8.65
N SER A 225 -15.66 -0.75 8.91
CA SER A 225 -14.98 -0.57 10.19
C SER A 225 -15.82 0.14 11.26
N ASP A 226 -17.13 0.33 11.06
CA ASP A 226 -18.00 1.08 11.99
C ASP A 226 -18.10 0.43 13.38
N ARG A 227 -17.87 -0.88 13.44
CA ARG A 227 -17.79 -1.65 14.70
C ARG A 227 -16.42 -1.62 15.37
N TRP A 228 -15.40 -1.03 14.73
CA TRP A 228 -14.05 -0.97 15.30
C TRP A 228 -14.04 0.09 16.40
N ASP A 229 -13.59 -0.32 17.58
CA ASP A 229 -13.43 0.53 18.75
C ASP A 229 -11.95 0.66 19.15
N GLY A 230 -11.71 1.47 20.17
CA GLY A 230 -10.37 1.73 20.69
C GLY A 230 -9.60 2.82 19.96
N THR A 231 -8.69 3.42 20.71
CA THR A 231 -7.74 4.43 20.26
C THR A 231 -6.37 4.12 20.86
N VAL A 232 -5.32 4.74 20.32
CA VAL A 232 -3.97 4.66 20.92
C VAL A 232 -3.99 5.18 22.37
N SER A 233 -4.88 6.12 22.70
CA SER A 233 -5.05 6.62 24.07
C SER A 233 -5.68 5.57 24.99
N ASP A 234 -6.75 4.91 24.55
CA ASP A 234 -7.38 3.82 25.33
C ASP A 234 -6.38 2.70 25.58
N ALA A 235 -5.60 2.39 24.54
CA ALA A 235 -4.53 1.44 24.63
C ALA A 235 -3.49 1.86 25.69
N THR A 236 -3.04 3.11 25.67
CA THR A 236 -2.08 3.64 26.66
C THR A 236 -2.65 3.60 28.08
N GLY A 237 -3.92 4.01 28.25
CA GLY A 237 -4.60 4.03 29.55
C GLY A 237 -4.84 2.65 30.16
N ALA A 238 -5.00 1.62 29.34
CA ALA A 238 -5.13 0.23 29.79
C ALA A 238 -3.78 -0.50 29.95
N GLY A 239 -2.65 0.21 29.85
CA GLY A 239 -1.32 -0.35 30.06
C GLY A 239 -1.07 -0.68 31.54
N ILE A 240 -0.35 -1.76 31.81
CA ILE A 240 0.09 -2.09 33.19
C ILE A 240 1.51 -1.60 33.46
N THR A 241 1.87 -1.38 34.71
CA THR A 241 3.26 -1.10 35.05
C THR A 241 4.09 -2.38 35.06
N VAL A 242 5.14 -2.43 34.25
CA VAL A 242 6.15 -3.51 34.27
C VAL A 242 7.46 -2.91 34.75
N PRO A 243 8.13 -3.50 35.76
CA PRO A 243 9.39 -2.99 36.26
C PRO A 243 10.45 -2.90 35.16
N ARG A 244 11.28 -1.85 35.21
CA ARG A 244 12.26 -1.54 34.16
C ARG A 244 13.25 -2.70 33.95
N GLU A 245 13.63 -3.38 35.01
CA GLU A 245 14.52 -4.56 34.99
C GLU A 245 13.91 -5.74 34.24
N VAL A 246 12.58 -5.86 34.23
CA VAL A 246 11.88 -6.86 33.42
C VAL A 246 11.83 -6.41 31.97
N LEU A 247 11.50 -5.14 31.71
CA LEU A 247 11.50 -4.58 30.35
C LEU A 247 12.86 -4.68 29.67
N ALA A 248 13.94 -4.51 30.43
CA ALA A 248 15.31 -4.61 29.93
C ALA A 248 15.63 -5.98 29.29
N LYS A 249 14.96 -7.06 29.74
CA LYS A 249 15.14 -8.41 29.18
C LYS A 249 14.61 -8.54 27.75
N TYR A 250 13.72 -7.64 27.33
CA TYR A 250 13.11 -7.62 26.00
C TYR A 250 13.87 -6.75 24.99
N VAL A 251 14.80 -5.91 25.45
CA VAL A 251 15.65 -5.10 24.57
C VAL A 251 16.51 -6.02 23.70
N GLY A 252 16.52 -5.77 22.39
CA GLY A 252 17.28 -6.57 21.44
C GLY A 252 16.76 -6.49 20.02
N VAL A 253 17.45 -7.19 19.13
CA VAL A 253 17.10 -7.31 17.71
C VAL A 253 16.49 -8.69 17.48
N TYR A 254 15.34 -8.74 16.82
CA TYR A 254 14.62 -9.97 16.50
C TYR A 254 14.44 -10.07 14.98
N ASN A 255 14.86 -11.19 14.38
CA ASN A 255 14.76 -11.40 12.94
C ASN A 255 13.84 -12.58 12.61
N GLY A 256 13.09 -12.43 11.53
CA GLY A 256 12.18 -13.46 11.04
C GLY A 256 11.81 -13.23 9.58
N LEU A 257 10.89 -14.06 9.10
CA LEU A 257 10.28 -13.90 7.79
C LEU A 257 8.84 -13.44 7.99
N TYR A 258 8.45 -12.42 7.24
CA TYR A 258 7.07 -11.96 7.14
C TYR A 258 6.72 -11.84 5.67
N GLY A 259 5.66 -12.54 5.23
CA GLY A 259 5.30 -12.63 3.82
C GLY A 259 6.45 -13.13 2.94
N GLY A 260 7.27 -14.07 3.44
CA GLY A 260 8.44 -14.62 2.75
C GLY A 260 9.65 -13.70 2.65
N ARG A 261 9.59 -12.47 3.20
CA ARG A 261 10.69 -11.50 3.19
C ARG A 261 11.27 -11.31 4.59
N LYS A 262 12.57 -11.03 4.67
CA LYS A 262 13.23 -10.74 5.94
C LYS A 262 12.63 -9.49 6.58
N ARG A 263 12.33 -9.58 7.86
CA ARG A 263 11.84 -8.48 8.70
C ARG A 263 12.55 -8.52 10.05
N THR A 264 12.82 -7.32 10.56
CA THR A 264 13.59 -7.06 11.77
C THR A 264 12.76 -6.21 12.71
N ILE A 265 12.65 -6.63 13.96
CA ILE A 265 12.06 -5.85 15.06
C ILE A 265 13.22 -5.50 15.99
N GLU A 266 13.54 -4.21 16.08
CA GLU A 266 14.53 -3.69 17.02
C GLU A 266 13.79 -3.07 18.20
N VAL A 267 13.95 -3.67 19.39
CA VAL A 267 13.30 -3.23 20.62
C VAL A 267 14.31 -2.50 21.49
N LEU A 268 13.99 -1.27 21.87
CA LEU A 268 14.85 -0.36 22.62
C LEU A 268 14.04 0.46 23.62
N PHE A 269 14.72 1.11 24.55
CA PHE A 269 14.08 2.07 25.45
C PHE A 269 13.90 3.44 24.76
N SER A 270 12.74 4.04 24.98
CA SER A 270 12.51 5.48 24.84
C SER A 270 12.03 6.00 26.20
N GLY A 271 12.95 6.62 26.95
CA GLY A 271 12.71 6.95 28.36
C GLY A 271 12.49 5.71 29.22
N GLU A 272 11.32 5.62 29.84
CA GLU A 272 10.89 4.49 30.71
C GLU A 272 10.10 3.40 29.99
N GLN A 273 9.79 3.58 28.70
CA GLN A 273 8.98 2.65 27.92
C GLN A 273 9.83 1.96 26.86
N LEU A 274 9.38 0.78 26.42
CA LEU A 274 9.93 0.14 25.24
C LEU A 274 9.30 0.73 23.98
N VAL A 275 10.10 0.83 22.93
CA VAL A 275 9.66 1.12 21.56
C VAL A 275 10.20 0.05 20.62
N ALA A 276 9.48 -0.22 19.54
CA ALA A 276 9.91 -1.11 18.48
C ALA A 276 10.12 -0.33 17.18
N LYS A 277 11.30 -0.51 16.56
CA LYS A 277 11.57 -0.10 15.18
C LYS A 277 11.46 -1.32 14.29
N ILE A 278 10.58 -1.27 13.29
CA ILE A 278 10.33 -2.41 12.42
C ILE A 278 10.80 -2.11 11.00
N THR A 279 11.68 -2.95 10.48
CA THR A 279 12.29 -2.76 9.15
C THR A 279 12.23 -4.04 8.33
N GLY A 280 12.21 -3.93 7.00
CA GLY A 280 11.99 -5.06 6.11
C GLY A 280 10.52 -5.52 6.07
N GLY A 281 10.26 -6.70 5.48
CA GLY A 281 8.90 -7.26 5.39
C GLY A 281 7.91 -6.35 4.66
N ALA A 282 7.95 -6.37 3.32
CA ALA A 282 7.02 -5.65 2.42
C ALA A 282 6.79 -4.15 2.69
N GLY A 283 7.63 -3.49 3.51
CA GLY A 283 7.58 -2.05 3.74
C GLY A 283 6.32 -1.56 4.45
N ILE A 284 5.53 -2.46 5.06
CA ILE A 284 4.20 -2.11 5.63
C ILE A 284 4.34 -1.18 6.85
N ASP A 285 5.45 -1.29 7.59
CA ASP A 285 5.64 -0.63 8.89
C ASP A 285 6.82 0.35 9.00
N GLY A 286 7.45 0.68 7.87
CA GLY A 286 8.15 1.95 7.63
C GLY A 286 9.31 2.41 8.54
N GLY A 287 9.82 1.60 9.47
CA GLY A 287 10.97 1.98 10.30
C GLY A 287 10.73 3.08 11.33
N GLU A 288 9.48 3.51 11.53
CA GLU A 288 9.12 4.42 12.62
C GLU A 288 9.15 3.70 13.98
N MET A 289 9.41 4.48 15.04
CA MET A 289 9.41 3.97 16.41
C MET A 289 7.98 3.86 16.92
N ARG A 290 7.56 2.64 17.28
CA ARG A 290 6.23 2.37 17.84
C ARG A 290 6.32 2.16 19.34
N PRO A 291 5.50 2.82 20.17
CA PRO A 291 5.44 2.50 21.58
C PRO A 291 5.00 1.04 21.77
N LEU A 292 5.61 0.34 22.73
CA LEU A 292 5.17 -0.96 23.18
C LEU A 292 4.51 -0.79 24.55
N ILE A 293 3.18 -0.78 24.56
CA ILE A 293 2.35 -0.60 25.74
C ILE A 293 2.12 -1.97 26.39
N PRO A 294 2.64 -2.24 27.59
CA PRO A 294 2.51 -3.54 28.26
C PRO A 294 1.05 -3.87 28.61
N ARG A 295 0.60 -5.06 28.22
CA ARG A 295 -0.68 -5.68 28.60
C ARG A 295 -0.51 -6.77 29.66
N SER A 296 0.66 -7.39 29.67
CA SER A 296 1.13 -8.31 30.71
C SER A 296 2.65 -8.15 30.83
N GLN A 297 3.30 -9.02 31.61
CA GLN A 297 4.76 -8.99 31.67
C GLN A 297 5.43 -9.30 30.33
N THR A 298 4.81 -10.09 29.46
CA THR A 298 5.41 -10.55 28.19
C THR A 298 4.63 -10.14 26.94
N VAL A 299 3.42 -9.60 27.10
CA VAL A 299 2.56 -9.16 25.98
C VAL A 299 2.44 -7.64 25.97
N PHE A 300 2.60 -7.05 24.79
CA PHE A 300 2.58 -5.62 24.54
C PHE A 300 1.64 -5.32 23.37
N GLU A 301 1.03 -4.14 23.35
CA GLU A 301 0.34 -3.58 22.20
C GLU A 301 1.20 -2.46 21.60
N GLY A 302 1.30 -2.41 20.28
CA GLY A 302 2.08 -1.41 19.58
C GLY A 302 1.37 -0.97 18.30
N VAL A 303 0.56 0.08 18.44
CA VAL A 303 -0.19 0.73 17.37
C VAL A 303 -1.07 -0.26 16.59
N GLY A 304 -1.90 -1.01 17.32
CA GLY A 304 -2.87 -1.96 16.75
C GLY A 304 -2.31 -3.36 16.45
N ILE A 305 -1.01 -3.58 16.72
CA ILE A 305 -0.37 -4.91 16.62
C ILE A 305 0.02 -5.39 18.01
N GLY A 306 -0.28 -6.66 18.32
CA GLY A 306 0.17 -7.30 19.55
C GLY A 306 1.58 -7.86 19.40
N TYR A 307 2.39 -7.79 20.45
CA TYR A 307 3.71 -8.41 20.53
C TYR A 307 3.78 -9.32 21.75
N ARG A 308 4.25 -10.55 21.60
CA ARG A 308 4.50 -11.47 22.72
C ARG A 308 5.96 -11.88 22.74
N PHE A 309 6.67 -11.54 23.81
CA PHE A 309 8.02 -12.02 24.04
C PHE A 309 7.99 -13.45 24.57
N ILE A 310 8.73 -14.33 23.92
CA ILE A 310 8.98 -15.70 24.36
C ILE A 310 10.25 -15.69 25.21
N VAL A 311 10.14 -16.15 26.44
CA VAL A 311 11.24 -16.12 27.41
C VAL A 311 11.71 -17.51 27.78
N ASP A 312 12.99 -17.64 28.14
CA ASP A 312 13.54 -18.87 28.72
C ASP A 312 13.22 -19.00 30.23
N ASP A 313 13.81 -20.01 30.86
CA ASP A 313 13.69 -20.30 32.29
C ASP A 313 14.24 -19.20 33.22
N LYS A 314 15.08 -18.30 32.69
CA LYS A 314 15.63 -17.13 33.38
C LYS A 314 14.82 -15.86 33.10
N GLY A 315 13.78 -15.97 32.28
CA GLY A 315 12.96 -14.86 31.84
C GLY A 315 13.62 -13.99 30.77
N GLU A 316 14.72 -14.45 30.15
CA GLU A 316 15.37 -13.73 29.07
C GLU A 316 14.63 -13.96 27.75
N ALA A 317 14.43 -12.90 26.98
CA ALA A 317 13.79 -13.03 25.68
C ALA A 317 14.64 -13.91 24.76
N THR A 318 13.98 -14.86 24.10
CA THR A 318 14.54 -15.74 23.07
C THR A 318 13.91 -15.48 21.71
N ALA A 319 12.65 -15.01 21.69
CA ALA A 319 11.94 -14.59 20.49
C ALA A 319 10.89 -13.53 20.81
N CYS A 320 10.37 -12.90 19.76
CA CYS A 320 9.21 -12.01 19.80
C CYS A 320 8.22 -12.48 18.74
N ASP A 321 6.96 -12.69 19.11
CA ASP A 321 5.88 -12.96 18.19
C ASP A 321 5.12 -11.67 17.90
N GLU A 322 4.91 -11.34 16.63
CA GLU A 322 3.81 -10.45 16.25
C GLU A 322 2.52 -11.26 16.23
N ILE A 323 1.50 -10.79 16.94
CA ILE A 323 0.19 -11.43 17.05
C ILE A 323 -0.69 -10.91 15.92
N HIS A 324 -1.01 -11.79 14.97
CA HIS A 324 -1.88 -11.51 13.83
C HIS A 324 -3.14 -12.37 13.89
N ILE A 325 -4.26 -11.86 13.40
CA ILE A 325 -5.51 -12.65 13.31
C ILE A 325 -5.37 -13.90 12.44
N SER A 326 -4.43 -13.89 11.49
CA SER A 326 -4.09 -14.99 10.59
C SER A 326 -3.08 -15.98 11.18
N GLY A 327 -2.60 -15.73 12.41
CA GLY A 327 -1.64 -16.55 13.12
C GLY A 327 -0.35 -15.79 13.46
N ASP A 328 0.18 -16.07 14.65
CA ASP A 328 1.37 -15.42 15.20
C ASP A 328 2.61 -15.61 14.30
N GLN A 329 3.37 -14.54 14.09
CA GLN A 329 4.62 -14.54 13.31
C GLN A 329 5.82 -14.41 14.23
N ARG A 330 6.71 -15.42 14.22
CA ARG A 330 7.84 -15.51 15.16
C ARG A 330 9.13 -14.91 14.63
N PHE A 331 9.74 -14.05 15.43
CA PHE A 331 11.04 -13.41 15.19
C PHE A 331 12.05 -13.86 16.25
N GLN A 332 13.12 -14.51 15.82
CA GLN A 332 14.15 -15.05 16.71
C GLN A 332 15.09 -13.94 17.18
N ARG A 333 15.36 -13.88 18.49
CA ARG A 333 16.32 -12.92 19.05
C ARG A 333 17.70 -13.23 18.49
N GLN A 334 18.36 -12.19 17.98
CA GLN A 334 19.73 -12.30 17.51
C GLN A 334 20.65 -12.37 18.71
N ARG A 335 21.56 -13.34 18.71
CA ARG A 335 22.64 -13.40 19.68
C ARG A 335 23.55 -12.19 19.43
N LYS A 336 23.94 -11.50 20.51
CA LYS A 336 24.95 -10.44 20.45
C LYS A 336 26.29 -10.98 19.96
#